data_AF-A0A0N1PJV9-F1
#
_entry.id   AF-A0A0N1PJV9-F1
#
_cell.length_a   1.000
_cell.length_b   1.000
_cell.length_c   1.000
_cell.angle_alpha   90.00
_cell.angle_beta   90.00
_cell.angle_gamma   90.00
#
_symmetry.space_group_name_H-M   'P 1'
#
loop_
_entity.id
_entity.type
_entity.pdbx_description
1 polymer ?
#
loop_
_entity_poly.entity_id
_entity_poly.type
_entity_poly.pdbx_seq_one_letter_code
_entity_poly.pdbx_strand_id
1 'polypeptide(L)'
;LSQCYLQFKRQDLVHVVMDLGRPSPDTLLVRVELGKDDCDPFVLCVAQKKVATRLAKEMQDLSVFCPERRPGDKHGLPVSMNVLSECAEATAGVLDSRLCGAITQYQKHVQYIHISDRYCGPKLME
;
A
#
# COMPACT_ATOMS: atom_id res chain seq x y z
N LEU A 1 -2.06 -18.56 4.96
CA LEU A 1 -1.07 -18.75 6.06
C LEU A 1 -0.62 -17.37 6.53
N SER A 2 -1.13 -16.93 7.68
CA SER A 2 -0.86 -15.61 8.26
C SER A 2 0.62 -15.49 8.65
N GLN A 3 1.40 -14.81 7.83
CA GLN A 3 2.70 -14.30 8.25
C GLN A 3 2.50 -12.91 8.87
N CYS A 4 2.24 -12.89 10.18
CA CYS A 4 2.54 -11.72 11.01
C CYS A 4 4.06 -11.60 11.08
N TYR A 5 4.67 -10.94 10.10
CA TYR A 5 6.07 -10.52 10.20
C TYR A 5 6.15 -9.38 11.21
N LEU A 6 6.17 -9.71 12.50
CA LEU A 6 6.71 -8.82 13.52
C LEU A 6 8.20 -8.62 13.18
N GLN A 7 8.49 -7.52 12.51
CA GLN A 7 9.84 -7.15 12.11
C GLN A 7 10.61 -6.61 13.33
N PHE A 8 10.80 -7.45 14.35
CA PHE A 8 11.77 -7.19 15.43
C PHE A 8 13.18 -7.42 14.88
N LYS A 9 13.61 -6.51 14.00
CA LYS A 9 15.01 -6.37 13.62
C LYS A 9 15.74 -5.91 14.88
N ARG A 10 16.71 -6.69 15.38
CA ARG A 10 17.49 -6.50 16.62
C ARG A 10 17.53 -5.03 17.07
N GLN A 11 16.67 -4.66 18.01
CA GLN A 11 16.64 -3.33 18.61
C GLN A 11 17.41 -3.38 19.93
N ASP A 12 18.32 -2.41 20.13
CA ASP A 12 19.00 -2.20 21.39
C ASP A 12 17.99 -1.84 22.51
N LEU A 13 18.29 -2.23 23.75
CA LEU A 13 17.46 -2.01 24.95
C LEU A 13 16.97 -0.56 25.11
N VAL A 14 17.77 0.42 24.65
CA VAL A 14 17.43 1.85 24.69
C VAL A 14 16.25 2.17 23.77
N HIS A 15 16.18 1.55 22.58
CA HIS A 15 15.10 1.78 21.63
C HIS A 15 13.77 1.22 22.15
N VAL A 16 13.82 0.06 22.84
CA VAL A 16 12.65 -0.55 23.49
C VAL A 16 12.09 0.34 24.60
N VAL A 17 12.95 1.00 25.39
CA VAL A 17 12.54 1.93 26.45
C VAL A 17 11.95 3.23 25.88
N MET A 18 12.43 3.71 24.73
CA MET A 18 11.84 4.88 24.07
C MET A 18 10.50 4.58 23.40
N ASP A 19 10.30 3.34 22.89
CA ASP A 19 9.05 2.92 22.27
C ASP A 19 7.95 2.56 23.30
N LEU A 20 8.30 2.29 24.57
CA LEU A 20 7.34 2.11 25.67
C LEU A 20 6.37 3.30 25.86
N GLY A 21 6.77 4.50 25.44
CA GLY A 21 5.93 5.71 25.51
C GLY A 21 5.07 5.98 24.28
N ARG A 22 5.20 5.20 23.20
CA ARG A 22 4.42 5.36 21.97
C ARG A 22 3.65 4.08 21.67
N PRO A 23 2.32 4.04 21.91
CA PRO A 23 1.52 2.90 21.49
C PRO A 23 1.61 2.78 19.96
N SER A 24 2.21 1.68 19.49
CA SER A 24 2.18 1.29 18.08
C SER A 24 0.80 0.72 17.78
N PRO A 25 0.01 1.32 16.87
CA PRO A 25 -1.30 0.79 16.54
C PRO A 25 -1.16 -0.57 15.85
N ASP A 26 -2.00 -1.53 16.25
CA ASP A 26 -2.05 -2.84 15.60
C ASP A 26 -2.36 -2.69 14.10
N THR A 27 -1.60 -3.37 13.26
CA THR A 27 -1.76 -3.35 11.80
C THR A 27 -2.07 -4.76 11.30
N LEU A 28 -3.21 -4.92 10.64
CA LEU A 28 -3.60 -6.16 9.96
C LEU A 28 -3.25 -6.07 8.47
N LEU A 29 -2.55 -7.08 7.95
CA LEU A 29 -2.29 -7.22 6.51
C LEU A 29 -3.08 -8.40 5.95
N VAL A 30 -4.06 -8.09 5.09
CA VAL A 30 -4.82 -9.10 4.36
C VAL A 30 -4.19 -9.27 2.98
N ARG A 31 -3.83 -10.51 2.64
CA ARG A 31 -3.29 -10.88 1.32
C ARG A 31 -4.23 -11.88 0.67
N VAL A 32 -4.60 -11.61 -0.57
CA VAL A 32 -5.45 -12.45 -1.39
C VAL A 32 -4.71 -12.73 -2.68
N GLU A 33 -4.62 -14.00 -3.06
CA GLU A 33 -4.05 -14.42 -4.34
C GLU A 33 -5.20 -14.53 -5.35
N LEU A 34 -5.09 -13.79 -6.44
CA LEU A 34 -6.06 -13.82 -7.54
C LEU A 34 -5.69 -14.94 -8.53
N GLY A 35 -6.70 -15.54 -9.17
CA GLY A 35 -6.50 -16.49 -10.25
C GLY A 35 -5.87 -15.80 -11.47
N LYS A 36 -5.05 -16.54 -12.22
CA LYS A 36 -4.29 -15.99 -13.37
C LYS A 36 -5.17 -15.57 -14.54
N ASP A 37 -6.40 -16.06 -14.60
CA ASP A 37 -7.31 -15.90 -15.75
C ASP A 37 -8.46 -14.91 -15.46
N ASP A 38 -8.53 -14.34 -14.25
CA ASP A 38 -9.70 -13.55 -13.82
C ASP A 38 -9.58 -12.04 -14.11
N CYS A 39 -8.37 -11.52 -14.32
CA CYS A 39 -8.12 -10.09 -14.48
C CYS A 39 -6.97 -9.81 -15.45
N ASP A 40 -7.06 -8.69 -16.17
CA ASP A 40 -5.93 -8.16 -16.91
C ASP A 40 -4.75 -7.86 -15.95
N PRO A 41 -3.50 -8.06 -16.39
CA PRO A 41 -2.33 -7.79 -15.58
C PRO A 41 -2.14 -6.27 -15.38
N PHE A 42 -2.10 -5.81 -14.13
CA PHE A 42 -1.76 -4.43 -13.78
C PHE A 42 -1.22 -4.29 -12.37
N VAL A 43 -0.40 -3.26 -12.16
CA VAL A 43 0.05 -2.83 -10.83
C VAL A 43 -0.66 -1.52 -10.42
N LEU A 44 -1.33 -1.54 -9.26
CA LEU A 44 -2.03 -0.40 -8.67
C LEU A 44 -1.85 -0.38 -7.14
N CYS A 45 -1.54 0.79 -6.59
CA CYS A 45 -1.47 1.02 -5.16
C CYS A 45 -2.13 2.33 -4.78
N VAL A 46 -3.04 2.28 -3.80
CA VAL A 46 -3.67 3.44 -3.17
C VAL A 46 -3.22 3.47 -1.73
N ALA A 47 -2.53 4.52 -1.32
CA ALA A 47 -1.95 4.58 0.02
C ALA A 47 -1.92 6.00 0.58
N GLN A 48 -1.89 6.12 1.90
CA GLN A 48 -1.62 7.40 2.55
C GLN A 48 -0.27 7.96 2.11
N LYS A 49 -0.13 9.28 1.97
CA LYS A 49 1.08 9.95 1.43
C LYS A 49 2.42 9.42 1.98
N LYS A 50 2.51 9.24 3.30
CA LYS A 50 3.72 8.73 3.97
C LYS A 50 3.99 7.27 3.58
N VAL A 51 2.95 6.44 3.63
CA VAL A 51 3.02 5.00 3.31
C VAL A 51 3.31 4.79 1.83
N ALA A 52 2.68 5.54 0.94
CA ALA A 52 2.94 5.57 -0.50
C ALA A 52 4.42 5.81 -0.83
N THR A 53 5.05 6.76 -0.13
CA THR A 53 6.49 7.05 -0.32
C THR A 53 7.37 5.89 0.10
N ARG A 54 7.00 5.21 1.19
CA ARG A 54 7.72 4.04 1.70
C ARG A 54 7.57 2.86 0.74
N LEU A 55 6.33 2.53 0.35
CA LEU A 55 6.02 1.42 -0.56
C LEU A 55 6.68 1.56 -1.93
N ALA A 56 6.76 2.79 -2.48
CA ALA A 56 7.46 3.04 -3.75
C ALA A 56 8.96 2.67 -3.70
N LYS A 57 9.57 2.70 -2.51
CA LYS A 57 10.98 2.34 -2.32
C LYS A 57 11.14 0.86 -1.96
N GLU A 58 10.30 0.37 -1.06
CA GLU A 58 10.38 -0.98 -0.50
C GLU A 58 9.84 -2.06 -1.43
N MET A 59 8.90 -1.75 -2.33
CA MET A 59 8.26 -2.74 -3.19
C MET A 59 8.82 -2.63 -4.62
N GLN A 60 9.30 -3.75 -5.18
CA GLN A 60 9.95 -3.75 -6.48
C GLN A 60 8.99 -3.47 -7.62
N ASP A 61 7.82 -4.08 -7.58
CA ASP A 61 6.75 -3.87 -8.55
C ASP A 61 6.34 -2.40 -8.64
N LEU A 62 6.04 -1.75 -7.53
CA LEU A 62 5.67 -0.33 -7.53
C LEU A 62 6.81 0.56 -8.04
N SER A 63 8.05 0.26 -7.66
CA SER A 63 9.20 1.04 -8.11
C SER A 63 9.49 0.90 -9.61
N VAL A 64 9.17 -0.25 -10.20
CA VAL A 64 9.49 -0.56 -11.61
C VAL A 64 8.33 -0.16 -12.52
N PHE A 65 7.10 -0.45 -12.12
CA PHE A 65 5.91 -0.32 -12.96
C PHE A 65 5.10 0.95 -12.69
N CYS A 66 5.23 1.59 -11.52
CA CYS A 66 4.50 2.82 -11.20
C CYS A 66 5.45 4.05 -11.16
N PRO A 67 5.86 4.60 -12.32
CA PRO A 67 6.85 5.68 -12.37
C PRO A 67 6.32 7.00 -11.82
N GLU A 68 5.00 7.23 -11.91
CA GLU A 68 4.36 8.46 -11.47
C GLU A 68 3.44 8.21 -10.27
N ARG A 69 3.59 9.04 -9.24
CA ARG A 69 2.68 9.08 -8.10
C ARG A 69 1.73 10.25 -8.23
N ARG A 70 0.45 9.96 -8.38
CA ARG A 70 -0.60 10.96 -8.54
C ARG A 70 -1.29 11.24 -7.21
N PRO A 71 -1.69 12.50 -6.95
CA PRO A 71 -2.46 12.82 -5.76
C PRO A 71 -3.88 12.24 -5.91
N GLY A 72 -4.45 11.76 -4.79
CA GLY A 72 -5.73 11.05 -4.80
C GLY A 72 -6.94 11.91 -5.19
N ASP A 73 -6.86 13.23 -5.01
CA ASP A 73 -7.92 14.18 -5.36
C ASP A 73 -8.30 14.13 -6.84
N LYS A 74 -7.32 13.87 -7.72
CA LYS A 74 -7.55 13.66 -9.16
C LYS A 74 -8.41 12.44 -9.48
N HIS A 75 -8.55 11.52 -8.54
CA HIS A 75 -9.29 10.27 -8.67
C HIS A 75 -10.52 10.19 -7.74
N GLY A 76 -10.93 11.31 -7.15
CA GLY A 76 -12.05 11.34 -6.20
C GLY A 76 -11.72 10.74 -4.82
N LEU A 77 -10.44 10.58 -4.51
CA LEU A 77 -9.97 10.12 -3.20
C LEU A 77 -9.57 11.31 -2.30
N PRO A 78 -9.48 11.10 -0.97
CA PRO A 78 -9.02 12.13 -0.05
C PRO A 78 -7.61 12.64 -0.38
N VAL A 79 -7.38 13.94 -0.12
CA VAL A 79 -6.06 14.61 -0.30
C VAL A 79 -4.95 13.98 0.57
N SER A 80 -5.32 13.19 1.58
CA SER A 80 -4.39 12.43 2.43
C SER A 80 -3.77 11.22 1.72
N MET A 81 -4.32 10.80 0.58
CA MET A 81 -3.92 9.61 -0.18
C MET A 81 -3.27 9.95 -1.51
N ASN A 82 -2.47 9.01 -2.00
CA ASN A 82 -1.84 9.01 -3.30
C ASN A 82 -2.15 7.69 -4.02
N VAL A 83 -2.15 7.77 -5.34
CA VAL A 83 -2.28 6.63 -6.23
C VAL A 83 -0.97 6.42 -6.97
N LEU A 84 -0.44 5.21 -6.93
CA LEU A 84 0.65 4.73 -7.77
C LEU A 84 0.02 3.72 -8.71
N SER A 85 0.12 3.94 -10.02
CA SER A 85 -0.47 3.03 -10.99
C SER A 85 0.45 2.90 -12.19
N GLU A 86 0.47 1.71 -12.76
CA GLU A 86 1.10 1.43 -14.05
C GLU A 86 0.33 2.10 -15.20
N CYS A 87 -1.00 1.93 -15.22
CA CYS A 87 -1.86 2.48 -16.26
C CYS A 87 -3.01 3.30 -15.66
N ALA A 88 -3.37 4.40 -16.32
CA ALA A 88 -4.50 5.24 -15.92
C ALA A 88 -5.86 4.53 -16.10
N GLU A 89 -5.97 3.65 -17.09
CA GLU A 89 -7.19 2.89 -17.40
C GLU A 89 -7.53 1.93 -16.26
N ALA A 90 -6.55 1.17 -15.78
CA ALA A 90 -6.71 0.29 -14.62
C ALA A 90 -7.13 1.08 -13.36
N THR A 91 -6.54 2.26 -13.14
CA THR A 91 -6.96 3.13 -12.03
C THR A 91 -8.43 3.55 -12.15
N ALA A 92 -8.87 3.96 -13.34
CA ALA A 92 -10.25 4.39 -13.56
C ALA A 92 -11.26 3.23 -13.49
N GLY A 93 -10.86 2.03 -13.90
CA GLY A 93 -11.69 0.83 -13.80
C GLY A 93 -11.86 0.33 -12.36
N VAL A 94 -10.83 0.45 -11.53
CA VAL A 94 -10.86 0.02 -10.12
C VAL A 94 -11.47 1.10 -9.20
N LEU A 95 -11.11 2.37 -9.39
CA LEU A 95 -11.56 3.49 -8.55
C LEU A 95 -12.92 4.02 -9.02
N ASP A 96 -13.97 3.23 -8.79
CA ASP A 96 -15.34 3.68 -9.00
C ASP A 96 -15.84 4.60 -7.87
N SER A 97 -16.98 5.25 -8.08
CA SER A 97 -17.56 6.18 -7.12
C SER A 97 -17.89 5.52 -5.77
N ARG A 98 -18.27 4.24 -5.80
CA ARG A 98 -18.58 3.46 -4.61
C ARG A 98 -17.34 3.18 -3.78
N LEU A 99 -16.26 2.72 -4.41
CA LEU A 99 -14.98 2.47 -3.75
C LEU A 99 -14.37 3.77 -3.23
N CYS A 100 -14.40 4.85 -4.00
CA CYS A 100 -13.93 6.16 -3.55
C CYS A 100 -14.72 6.67 -2.33
N GLY A 101 -16.04 6.47 -2.32
CA GLY A 101 -16.89 6.77 -1.15
C GLY A 101 -16.50 5.94 0.08
N ALA A 102 -16.30 4.63 -0.09
CA ALA A 102 -15.89 3.74 1.00
C ALA A 102 -14.49 4.11 1.54
N ILE A 103 -13.51 4.34 0.66
CA ILE A 103 -12.16 4.76 1.07
C ILE A 103 -12.22 6.09 1.81
N THR A 104 -13.04 7.04 1.35
CA THR A 104 -13.21 8.32 2.02
C THR A 104 -13.77 8.17 3.44
N GLN A 105 -14.75 7.28 3.63
CA GLN A 105 -15.33 6.98 4.93
C GLN A 105 -14.33 6.31 5.88
N TYR A 106 -13.49 5.40 5.38
CA TYR A 106 -12.58 4.60 6.20
C TYR A 106 -11.11 5.02 6.12
N GLN A 107 -10.78 6.17 5.52
CA GLN A 107 -9.40 6.61 5.23
C GLN A 107 -8.45 6.62 6.44
N LYS A 108 -8.99 6.80 7.66
CA LYS A 108 -8.20 6.81 8.91
C LYS A 108 -7.72 5.41 9.31
N HIS A 109 -8.42 4.37 8.86
CA HIS A 109 -8.16 2.97 9.22
C HIS A 109 -7.42 2.23 8.09
N VAL A 110 -7.54 2.70 6.85
CA VAL A 110 -6.87 2.10 5.68
C VAL A 110 -5.51 2.78 5.47
N GLN A 111 -4.43 2.02 5.63
CA GLN A 111 -3.08 2.50 5.35
C GLN A 111 -2.75 2.45 3.85
N TYR A 112 -3.03 1.31 3.22
CA TYR A 112 -2.85 1.11 1.80
C TYR A 112 -3.70 -0.05 1.28
N ILE A 113 -3.97 -0.01 -0.02
CA ILE A 113 -4.51 -1.09 -0.85
C ILE A 113 -3.50 -1.27 -1.98
N HIS A 114 -3.02 -2.50 -2.17
CA HIS A 114 -2.03 -2.83 -3.17
C HIS A 114 -2.49 -4.03 -3.98
N ILE A 115 -2.56 -3.86 -5.29
CA ILE A 115 -2.96 -4.85 -6.27
C ILE A 115 -1.80 -4.97 -7.25
N SER A 116 -1.30 -6.19 -7.44
CA SER A 116 -0.13 -6.45 -8.28
C SER A 116 -0.17 -7.90 -8.76
N ASP A 117 -0.14 -8.08 -10.08
CA ASP A 117 0.05 -9.36 -10.75
C ASP A 117 1.54 -9.74 -10.85
N ARG A 118 2.44 -8.75 -10.71
CA ARG A 118 3.91 -8.89 -10.76
C ARG A 118 4.55 -8.81 -9.38
N TYR A 119 3.84 -9.21 -8.33
CA TYR A 119 4.35 -9.11 -6.97
C TYR A 119 5.57 -10.03 -6.76
N CYS A 120 6.76 -9.43 -6.68
CA CYS A 120 8.02 -10.14 -6.46
C CYS A 120 8.51 -10.09 -4.99
N GLY A 121 7.69 -9.55 -4.07
CA GLY A 121 8.10 -9.32 -2.69
C GLY A 121 8.73 -7.94 -2.44
N PRO A 122 9.05 -7.63 -1.17
CA PRO A 122 9.81 -6.43 -0.84
C PRO A 122 11.24 -6.53 -1.41
N LYS A 123 11.78 -5.41 -1.90
CA LYS A 123 13.19 -5.29 -2.28
C LYS A 123 14.04 -5.68 -1.08
N LEU A 124 14.98 -6.60 -1.31
CA LEU A 124 16.07 -6.84 -0.38
C LEU A 124 16.92 -5.56 -0.35
N MET A 125 16.74 -4.74 0.69
CA MET A 125 17.68 -3.66 0.99
C MET A 125 18.98 -4.31 1.46
N GLU A 126 20.00 -4.33 0.60
CA GLU A 126 21.41 -4.45 1.02
C GLU A 126 21.84 -3.23 1.83
#